data_AF-A0A2Z2M6X2-F1
#
_entry.id   AF-A0A2Z2M6X2-F1
#
_cell.length_a   1.000
_cell.length_b   1.000
_cell.length_c   1.000
_cell.angle_alpha   90.00
_cell.angle_beta   90.00
_cell.angle_gamma   90.00
#
_symmetry.space_group_name_H-M   'P 1'
#
loop_
_entity.id
_entity.type
_entity.pdbx_description
1 polymer ?
#
loop_
_entity_poly.entity_id
_entity_poly.type
_entity_poly.pdbx_seq_one_letter_code
_entity_poly.pdbx_strand_id
1 'polypeptide(L)'
;MESLVGSDPNATFDKILNMEDHKIAKVIGKHIEDVRDRPLSNEEWEQLEKAISAIKKISAKVYSNGLQAPEALYRAAERNDFDRALVEEGILDEKDVAMIKQVFAEISSKKIEEKPKLKQAQKQVKEEPKSLPEDAKLEVLSILQALEFADYSESAKEKALQKLASMLEELSKEKLTAENLQRIGLVAFALEIIKRGEFERAEEIKRL
;
A
#
# COMPACT_ATOMS: atom_id res chain seq x y z
N MET A 1 37.23 11.93 7.68
CA MET A 1 36.28 11.33 6.73
C MET A 1 35.33 10.47 7.55
N GLU A 2 34.18 11.01 7.94
CA GLU A 2 33.20 10.26 8.73
C GLU A 2 32.54 9.20 7.86
N SER A 3 32.66 7.95 8.29
CA SER A 3 32.04 6.80 7.64
C SER A 3 30.53 6.85 7.82
N LEU A 4 29.81 7.19 6.76
CA LEU A 4 28.35 7.01 6.65
C LEU A 4 27.98 5.56 6.32
N VAL A 5 28.66 4.59 6.94
CA VAL A 5 28.21 3.18 7.01
C VAL A 5 27.36 2.97 8.28
N GLY A 6 27.08 4.04 9.03
CA GLY A 6 26.31 4.02 10.28
C GLY A 6 25.16 5.03 10.33
N SER A 7 24.43 5.24 9.24
CA SER A 7 23.12 5.90 9.37
C SER A 7 22.21 5.00 10.22
N ASP A 8 22.02 5.42 11.47
CA ASP A 8 21.15 4.81 12.46
C ASP A 8 19.85 4.30 11.80
N PRO A 9 19.60 2.98 11.78
CA PRO A 9 18.33 2.44 11.28
C PRO A 9 17.13 2.91 12.12
N ASN A 10 17.37 3.57 13.26
CA ASN A 10 16.37 4.25 14.08
C ASN A 10 16.34 5.78 13.85
N ALA A 11 16.87 6.28 12.73
CA ALA A 11 16.76 7.69 12.38
C ALA A 11 15.29 8.11 12.35
N THR A 12 14.93 9.10 13.18
CA THR A 12 13.56 9.64 13.20
C THR A 12 13.22 10.30 11.87
N PHE A 13 11.93 10.35 11.54
CA PHE A 13 11.44 10.97 10.30
C PHE A 13 11.98 12.39 10.08
N ASP A 14 12.03 13.21 11.13
CA ASP A 14 12.60 14.56 11.07
C ASP A 14 14.09 14.58 10.73
N LYS A 15 14.88 13.60 11.21
CA LYS A 15 16.30 13.49 10.83
C LYS A 15 16.46 13.16 9.35
N ILE A 16 15.57 12.34 8.79
CA ILE A 16 15.57 11.96 7.37
C ILE A 16 15.18 13.16 6.49
N LEU A 17 14.14 13.91 6.87
CA LEU A 17 13.74 15.12 6.12
C LEU A 17 14.85 16.18 6.07
N ASN A 18 15.62 16.32 7.14
CA ASN A 18 16.73 17.28 7.23
C ASN A 18 18.07 16.75 6.69
N MET A 19 18.15 15.49 6.27
CA MET A 19 19.38 14.91 5.73
C MET A 19 19.57 15.32 4.26
N GLU A 20 20.79 15.68 3.87
CA GLU A 20 21.14 16.00 2.49
C GLU A 20 20.75 14.88 1.51
N ASP A 21 20.15 15.25 0.36
CA ASP A 21 19.61 14.30 -0.63
C ASP A 21 20.68 13.30 -1.11
N HIS A 22 21.90 13.78 -1.37
CA HIS A 22 23.04 12.95 -1.79
C HIS A 22 23.46 11.90 -0.73
N LYS A 23 23.22 12.15 0.57
CA LYS A 23 23.53 11.18 1.64
C LYS A 23 22.53 10.04 1.63
N ILE A 24 21.24 10.36 1.47
CA ILE A 24 20.17 9.37 1.32
C ILE A 24 20.38 8.57 0.04
N ALA A 25 20.74 9.26 -1.06
CA ALA A 25 21.04 8.64 -2.34
C ALA A 25 22.17 7.62 -2.18
N LYS A 26 23.26 7.94 -1.49
CA LYS A 26 24.37 7.00 -1.27
C LYS A 26 23.94 5.71 -0.58
N VAL A 27 23.06 5.80 0.42
CA VAL A 27 22.56 4.62 1.15
C VAL A 27 21.71 3.74 0.23
N ILE A 28 20.75 4.34 -0.46
CA ILE A 28 19.85 3.63 -1.37
C ILE A 28 20.63 3.07 -2.57
N GLY A 29 21.49 3.90 -3.18
CA GLY A 29 22.29 3.56 -4.35
C GLY A 29 23.21 2.38 -4.08
N LYS A 30 23.90 2.35 -2.93
CA LYS A 30 24.71 1.20 -2.54
C LYS A 30 23.89 -0.10 -2.50
N HIS A 31 22.69 -0.06 -1.92
CA HIS A 31 21.81 -1.24 -1.91
C HIS A 31 21.39 -1.66 -3.32
N ILE A 32 21.09 -0.70 -4.21
CA ILE A 32 20.76 -0.99 -5.61
C ILE A 32 21.96 -1.63 -6.33
N GLU A 33 23.17 -1.12 -6.12
CA GLU A 33 24.40 -1.67 -6.70
C GLU A 33 24.64 -3.10 -6.22
N ASP A 34 24.47 -3.36 -4.91
CA ASP A 34 24.59 -4.69 -4.30
C ASP A 34 23.57 -5.69 -4.90
N VAL A 35 22.31 -5.26 -5.11
CA VAL A 35 21.25 -6.10 -5.69
C VAL A 35 21.46 -6.36 -7.19
N ARG A 36 21.98 -5.38 -7.93
CA ARG A 36 22.19 -5.47 -9.38
C ARG A 36 23.55 -6.04 -9.77
N ASP A 37 24.44 -6.21 -8.80
CA ASP A 37 25.83 -6.64 -8.97
C ASP A 37 26.59 -5.76 -10.00
N ARG A 38 26.32 -4.45 -9.99
CA ARG A 38 27.05 -3.46 -10.80
C ARG A 38 26.94 -2.05 -10.21
N PRO A 39 27.92 -1.17 -10.45
CA PRO A 39 27.81 0.23 -10.08
C PRO A 39 26.70 0.94 -10.87
N LEU A 40 26.12 1.97 -10.26
CA LEU A 40 25.19 2.90 -10.91
C LEU A 40 25.96 3.87 -11.82
N SER A 41 25.39 4.18 -12.98
CA SER A 41 25.92 5.24 -13.84
C SER A 41 25.68 6.62 -13.24
N ASN A 42 26.41 7.64 -13.72
CA ASN A 42 26.20 9.03 -13.29
C ASN A 42 24.75 9.49 -13.53
N GLU A 43 24.14 9.08 -14.64
CA GLU A 43 22.74 9.40 -14.96
C GLU A 43 21.78 8.72 -13.98
N GLU A 44 22.04 7.46 -13.61
CA GLU A 44 21.23 6.74 -12.61
C GLU A 44 21.36 7.39 -11.22
N TRP A 45 22.54 7.93 -10.87
CA TRP A 45 22.76 8.70 -9.65
C TRP A 45 21.96 10.01 -9.64
N GLU A 46 22.01 10.78 -10.73
CA GLU A 46 21.24 12.03 -10.85
C GLU A 46 19.73 11.78 -10.78
N GLN A 47 19.25 10.72 -11.43
CA GLN A 47 17.84 10.31 -11.36
C GLN A 47 17.44 9.92 -9.93
N LEU A 48 18.28 9.19 -9.22
CA LEU A 48 18.04 8.80 -7.82
C LEU A 48 17.97 10.01 -6.89
N GLU A 49 18.90 10.97 -7.03
CA GLU A 49 18.88 12.21 -6.23
C GLU A 49 17.62 13.04 -6.50
N LYS A 50 17.23 13.18 -7.78
CA LYS A 50 16.00 13.86 -8.16
C LYS A 50 14.76 13.19 -7.56
N ALA A 51 14.73 11.85 -7.54
CA ALA A 51 13.66 11.07 -6.94
C ALA A 51 13.52 11.34 -5.44
N ILE A 52 14.65 11.31 -4.73
CA ILE A 52 14.71 11.55 -3.28
C ILE A 52 14.23 12.96 -2.97
N SER A 53 14.69 13.96 -3.72
CA SER A 53 14.30 15.35 -3.52
C SER A 53 12.78 15.54 -3.65
N ALA A 54 12.17 14.94 -4.68
CA ALA A 54 10.74 14.98 -4.89
C ALA A 54 9.98 14.30 -3.74
N ILE A 55 10.37 13.08 -3.37
CA ILE A 55 9.73 12.32 -2.29
C ILE A 55 9.81 13.11 -0.98
N LYS A 56 10.98 13.64 -0.61
CA LYS A 56 11.15 14.42 0.62
C LYS A 56 10.23 15.64 0.67
N LYS A 57 10.13 16.38 -0.43
CA LYS A 57 9.26 17.56 -0.50
C LYS A 57 7.79 17.18 -0.26
N ILE A 58 7.33 16.08 -0.82
CA ILE A 58 5.96 15.60 -0.64
C ILE A 58 5.75 15.05 0.76
N SER A 59 6.68 14.23 1.27
CA SER A 59 6.63 13.70 2.63
C SER A 59 6.59 14.83 3.67
N ALA A 60 7.34 15.92 3.45
CA ALA A 60 7.29 17.10 4.30
C ALA A 60 5.91 17.79 4.27
N LYS A 61 5.30 17.95 3.08
CA LYS A 61 3.96 18.53 2.94
C LYS A 61 2.88 17.65 3.58
N VAL A 62 2.90 16.34 3.33
CA VAL A 62 1.96 15.40 3.94
C VAL A 62 2.11 15.40 5.46
N TYR A 63 3.35 15.46 5.96
CA TYR A 63 3.60 15.56 7.39
C TYR A 63 3.10 16.88 7.97
N SER A 64 3.44 18.03 7.37
CA SER A 64 3.02 19.34 7.90
C SER A 64 1.51 19.54 7.85
N ASN A 65 0.89 19.22 6.71
CA ASN A 65 -0.54 19.45 6.49
C ASN A 65 -1.38 18.34 7.13
N GLY A 66 -0.88 17.10 7.13
CA GLY A 66 -1.51 15.98 7.81
C GLY A 66 -1.49 16.12 9.33
N LEU A 67 -0.45 16.71 9.92
CA LEU A 67 -0.47 17.08 11.35
C LEU A 67 -1.54 18.14 11.67
N GLN A 68 -1.83 19.02 10.71
CA GLN A 68 -2.89 20.03 10.84
C GLN A 68 -4.30 19.47 10.58
N ALA A 69 -4.40 18.33 9.89
CA ALA A 69 -5.65 17.68 9.54
C ALA A 69 -5.54 16.14 9.59
N PRO A 70 -5.36 15.55 10.79
CA PRO A 70 -5.08 14.11 10.92
C PRO A 70 -6.26 13.26 10.43
N GLU A 71 -7.51 13.67 10.65
CA GLU A 71 -8.70 12.96 10.19
C GLU A 71 -8.79 12.93 8.66
N ALA A 72 -8.36 14.02 8.01
CA ALA A 72 -8.31 14.13 6.55
C ALA A 72 -7.25 13.18 5.98
N LEU A 73 -6.09 13.08 6.65
CA LEU A 73 -5.03 12.15 6.28
C LEU A 73 -5.49 10.69 6.44
N TYR A 74 -6.19 10.35 7.53
CA TYR A 74 -6.73 9.01 7.74
C TYR A 74 -7.76 8.64 6.67
N ARG A 75 -8.74 9.52 6.37
CA ARG A 75 -9.71 9.28 5.29
C ARG A 75 -9.04 9.11 3.93
N ALA A 76 -7.99 9.88 3.66
CA ALA A 76 -7.24 9.71 2.42
C ALA A 76 -6.56 8.34 2.36
N ALA A 77 -5.96 7.88 3.47
CA ALA A 77 -5.25 6.61 3.55
C ALA A 77 -6.17 5.38 3.40
N GLU A 78 -7.47 5.50 3.67
CA GLU A 78 -8.46 4.44 3.46
C GLU A 78 -8.82 4.24 1.98
N ARG A 79 -8.38 5.13 1.09
CA ARG A 79 -8.71 5.11 -0.34
C ARG A 79 -7.62 4.45 -1.18
N ASN A 80 -8.06 3.68 -2.18
CA ASN A 80 -7.15 3.09 -3.18
C ASN A 80 -6.46 4.13 -4.07
N ASP A 81 -7.03 5.34 -4.19
CA ASP A 81 -6.50 6.47 -4.96
C ASP A 81 -5.85 7.52 -4.04
N PHE A 82 -4.89 7.10 -3.22
CA PHE A 82 -4.29 7.93 -2.16
C PHE A 82 -3.75 9.28 -2.65
N ASP A 83 -3.11 9.33 -3.83
CA ASP A 83 -2.59 10.59 -4.41
C ASP A 83 -3.72 11.59 -4.66
N ARG A 84 -4.84 11.13 -5.20
CA ARG A 84 -6.02 11.95 -5.45
C ARG A 84 -6.76 12.31 -4.16
N ALA A 85 -6.86 11.37 -3.22
CA ALA A 85 -7.49 11.60 -1.94
C ALA A 85 -6.77 12.69 -1.13
N LEU A 86 -5.44 12.71 -1.14
CA LEU A 86 -4.64 13.76 -0.52
C LEU A 86 -4.89 15.15 -1.15
N VAL A 87 -5.18 15.22 -2.45
CA VAL A 87 -5.53 16.48 -3.14
C VAL A 87 -6.94 16.94 -2.77
N GLU A 88 -7.91 16.03 -2.76
CA GLU A 88 -9.30 16.32 -2.39
C GLU A 88 -9.43 16.79 -0.94
N GLU A 89 -8.60 16.24 -0.04
CA GLU A 89 -8.49 16.65 1.36
C GLU A 89 -7.60 17.89 1.59
N GLY A 90 -7.05 18.48 0.51
CA GLY A 90 -6.23 19.70 0.57
C GLY A 90 -4.84 19.54 1.20
N ILE A 91 -4.40 18.30 1.42
CA ILE A 91 -3.08 17.96 1.98
C ILE A 91 -1.99 18.15 0.91
N LEU A 92 -2.30 17.78 -0.34
CA LEU A 92 -1.46 18.00 -1.52
C LEU A 92 -2.17 18.87 -2.54
N ASP A 93 -1.41 19.39 -3.50
CA ASP A 93 -1.97 20.02 -4.69
C ASP A 93 -1.71 19.20 -5.97
N GLU A 94 -2.40 19.53 -7.06
CA GLU A 94 -2.24 18.86 -8.36
C GLU A 94 -0.80 18.95 -8.90
N LYS A 95 -0.03 19.98 -8.52
CA LYS A 95 1.38 20.12 -8.95
C LYS A 95 2.26 19.12 -8.21
N ASP A 96 1.98 18.84 -6.94
CA ASP A 96 2.70 17.82 -6.17
C ASP A 96 2.50 16.43 -6.80
N VAL A 97 1.25 16.08 -7.15
CA VAL A 97 0.93 14.81 -7.81
C VAL A 97 1.59 14.73 -9.21
N ALA A 98 1.56 15.83 -9.97
CA ALA A 98 2.25 15.90 -11.26
C ALA A 98 3.77 15.71 -11.12
N MET A 99 4.38 16.25 -10.07
CA MET A 99 5.81 16.10 -9.78
C MET A 99 6.18 14.62 -9.54
N ILE A 100 5.38 13.87 -8.76
CA ILE A 100 5.60 12.43 -8.54
C ILE A 100 5.54 11.67 -9.85
N LYS A 101 4.48 11.93 -10.64
CA LYS A 101 4.23 11.24 -11.91
C LYS A 101 5.36 11.48 -12.89
N GLN A 102 5.83 12.73 -12.99
CA GLN A 102 6.97 13.08 -13.83
C GLN A 102 8.26 12.35 -13.40
N VAL A 103 8.59 12.39 -12.11
CA VAL A 103 9.77 11.70 -11.57
C VAL A 103 9.71 10.19 -11.81
N PHE A 104 8.55 9.57 -11.58
CA PHE A 104 8.36 8.14 -11.83
C PHE A 104 8.53 7.79 -13.32
N ALA A 105 8.06 8.65 -14.22
CA ALA A 105 8.19 8.44 -15.66
C ALA A 105 9.63 8.53 -16.15
N GLU A 106 10.35 9.55 -15.68
CA GLU A 106 11.76 9.76 -16.01
C GLU A 106 12.60 8.56 -15.55
N ILE A 107 12.35 8.03 -14.35
CA ILE A 107 13.10 6.88 -13.80
C ILE A 107 12.68 5.56 -14.46
N SER A 108 11.40 5.37 -14.75
CA SER A 108 10.89 4.09 -15.28
C SER A 108 11.25 3.84 -16.75
N SER A 109 11.85 4.82 -17.45
CA SER A 109 12.10 4.79 -18.91
C SER A 109 10.86 4.48 -19.76
N LYS A 110 9.67 4.40 -19.15
CA LYS A 110 8.39 4.33 -19.83
C LYS A 110 7.98 5.77 -20.09
N LYS A 111 7.91 6.16 -21.37
CA LYS A 111 7.10 7.33 -21.75
C LYS A 111 5.76 7.17 -21.05
N ILE A 112 5.38 8.14 -20.20
CA ILE A 112 3.98 8.28 -19.84
C ILE A 112 3.28 8.41 -21.20
N GLU A 113 2.55 7.38 -21.60
CA GLU A 113 1.48 7.60 -22.54
C GLU A 113 0.59 8.62 -21.84
N GLU A 114 0.65 9.88 -22.28
CA GLU A 114 -0.44 10.81 -22.02
C GLU A 114 -1.68 10.05 -22.47
N LYS A 115 -2.46 9.56 -21.49
CA LYS A 115 -3.78 9.03 -21.78
C LYS A 115 -4.44 10.11 -22.64
N PRO A 116 -4.82 9.79 -23.89
CA PRO A 116 -5.40 10.79 -24.77
C PRO A 116 -6.53 11.44 -23.99
N LYS A 117 -6.58 12.78 -23.96
CA LYS A 117 -7.65 13.53 -23.30
C LYS A 117 -8.97 12.89 -23.71
N LEU A 118 -9.53 12.08 -22.81
CA LEU A 118 -10.80 11.41 -23.03
C LEU A 118 -11.79 12.55 -23.08
N LYS A 119 -12.17 12.94 -24.30
CA LYS A 119 -13.44 13.61 -24.54
C LYS A 119 -14.45 12.84 -23.72
N GLN A 120 -15.13 13.56 -22.84
CA GLN A 120 -16.23 13.07 -22.03
C GLN A 120 -17.18 12.27 -22.91
N ALA A 121 -16.96 10.97 -22.99
CA ALA A 121 -17.91 10.01 -23.45
C ALA A 121 -18.19 9.19 -22.21
N GLN A 122 -19.27 9.59 -21.53
CA GLN A 122 -20.00 8.75 -20.61
C GLN A 122 -20.39 7.48 -21.37
N LYS A 123 -19.47 6.53 -21.47
CA LYS A 123 -19.78 5.12 -21.55
C LYS A 123 -19.11 4.51 -20.34
N GLN A 124 -19.90 4.47 -19.27
CA GLN A 124 -19.81 3.42 -18.28
C GLN A 124 -19.65 2.10 -19.05
N VAL A 125 -18.41 1.66 -19.27
CA VAL A 125 -18.16 0.23 -19.18
C VAL A 125 -18.27 0.01 -17.68
N LYS A 126 -19.49 -0.35 -17.26
CA LYS A 126 -19.67 -1.15 -16.07
C LYS A 126 -18.82 -2.39 -16.30
N GLU A 127 -17.53 -2.33 -15.97
CA GLU A 127 -17.01 -3.47 -15.23
C GLU A 127 -17.77 -3.36 -13.92
N GLU A 128 -18.89 -4.08 -13.85
CA GLU A 128 -19.44 -4.46 -12.57
C GLU A 128 -18.25 -4.85 -11.70
N PRO A 129 -18.14 -4.37 -10.46
CA PRO A 129 -17.16 -4.94 -9.54
C PRO A 129 -17.36 -6.44 -9.67
N LYS A 130 -16.36 -7.17 -10.18
CA LYS A 130 -16.41 -8.63 -10.20
C LYS A 130 -16.68 -8.96 -8.74
N SER A 131 -17.91 -9.37 -8.47
CA SER A 131 -18.36 -9.68 -7.13
C SER A 131 -17.33 -10.63 -6.57
N LEU A 132 -16.95 -10.43 -5.31
CA LEU A 132 -16.18 -11.44 -4.61
C LEU A 132 -16.81 -12.81 -4.88
N PRO A 133 -16.01 -13.87 -5.02
CA PRO A 133 -16.55 -15.22 -5.11
C PRO A 133 -17.51 -15.43 -3.93
N GLU A 134 -18.82 -15.47 -4.22
CA GLU A 134 -19.86 -15.45 -3.17
C GLU A 134 -19.71 -16.66 -2.25
N ASP A 135 -19.20 -17.77 -2.78
CA ASP A 135 -18.83 -18.98 -2.07
C ASP A 135 -17.78 -18.72 -0.98
N ALA A 136 -16.68 -18.05 -1.32
CA ALA A 136 -15.61 -17.77 -0.36
C ALA A 136 -16.05 -16.75 0.70
N LYS A 137 -16.83 -15.74 0.29
CA LYS A 137 -17.43 -14.75 1.19
C LYS A 137 -18.36 -15.42 2.22
N LEU A 138 -19.25 -16.29 1.75
CA LEU A 138 -20.19 -17.01 2.60
C LEU A 138 -19.45 -17.94 3.57
N GLU A 139 -18.43 -18.66 3.11
CA GLU A 139 -17.68 -19.59 3.95
C GLU A 139 -16.93 -18.87 5.08
N VAL A 140 -16.27 -17.74 4.78
CA VAL A 140 -15.59 -16.91 5.79
C VAL A 140 -16.58 -16.31 6.78
N LEU A 141 -17.71 -15.77 6.29
CA LEU A 141 -18.75 -15.22 7.17
C LEU A 141 -19.37 -16.29 8.07
N SER A 142 -19.54 -17.52 7.57
CA SER A 142 -20.04 -18.65 8.36
C SER A 142 -19.12 -18.98 9.54
N ILE A 143 -17.80 -18.92 9.31
CA ILE A 143 -16.80 -19.16 10.35
C ILE A 143 -16.84 -18.04 11.40
N LEU A 144 -16.95 -16.78 10.97
CA LEU A 144 -17.02 -15.63 11.88
C LEU A 144 -18.31 -15.61 12.69
N GLN A 145 -19.44 -15.95 12.08
CA GLN A 145 -20.72 -16.09 12.79
C GLN A 145 -20.69 -17.24 13.81
N ALA A 146 -20.11 -18.39 13.44
CA ALA A 146 -19.95 -19.50 14.38
C ALA A 146 -19.07 -19.11 15.59
N LEU A 147 -18.07 -18.24 15.36
CA LEU A 147 -17.22 -17.71 16.42
C LEU A 147 -17.97 -16.72 17.32
N GLU A 148 -18.80 -15.85 16.74
CA GLU A 148 -19.70 -14.94 17.47
C GLU A 148 -20.72 -15.71 18.33
N PHE A 149 -21.36 -16.75 17.79
CA PHE A 149 -22.26 -17.63 18.56
C PHE A 149 -21.56 -18.37 19.71
N ALA A 150 -20.26 -18.61 19.58
CA ALA A 150 -19.44 -19.23 20.62
C ALA A 150 -18.86 -18.21 21.62
N ASP A 151 -19.37 -16.97 21.61
CA ASP A 151 -18.94 -15.85 22.45
C ASP A 151 -17.42 -15.66 22.42
N TYR A 152 -16.82 -15.88 21.23
CA TYR A 152 -15.39 -15.79 21.01
C TYR A 152 -14.55 -16.62 22.00
N SER A 153 -15.07 -17.78 22.45
CA SER A 153 -14.30 -18.66 23.34
C SER A 153 -12.94 -19.04 22.71
N GLU A 154 -11.91 -19.19 23.53
CA GLU A 154 -10.56 -19.54 23.05
C GLU A 154 -10.55 -20.83 22.22
N SER A 155 -11.34 -21.82 22.64
CA SER A 155 -11.51 -23.07 21.88
C SER A 155 -12.14 -22.85 20.50
N ALA A 156 -13.08 -21.90 20.37
CA ALA A 156 -13.67 -21.56 19.10
C ALA A 156 -12.72 -20.72 18.23
N LYS A 157 -11.94 -19.81 18.82
CA LYS A 157 -10.89 -19.06 18.12
C LYS A 157 -9.85 -20.00 17.50
N GLU A 158 -9.34 -20.96 18.28
CA GLU A 158 -8.37 -21.94 17.80
C GLU A 158 -8.91 -22.74 16.60
N LYS A 159 -10.15 -23.21 16.68
CA LYS A 159 -10.80 -23.96 15.59
C LYS A 159 -11.02 -23.09 14.35
N ALA A 160 -11.44 -21.83 14.53
CA ALA A 160 -11.63 -20.90 13.43
C ALA A 160 -10.29 -20.57 12.74
N LEU A 161 -9.22 -20.34 13.51
CA LEU A 161 -7.88 -20.11 13.00
C LEU A 161 -7.34 -21.32 12.24
N GLN A 162 -7.50 -22.53 12.78
CA GLN A 162 -7.11 -23.75 12.08
C GLN A 162 -7.85 -23.90 10.75
N LYS A 163 -9.16 -23.72 10.75
CA LYS A 163 -9.97 -23.87 9.53
C LYS A 163 -9.59 -22.85 8.45
N LEU A 164 -9.44 -21.58 8.82
CA LEU A 164 -9.04 -20.54 7.88
C LEU A 164 -7.59 -20.70 7.40
N ALA A 165 -6.69 -21.17 8.25
CA ALA A 165 -5.31 -21.46 7.85
C ALA A 165 -5.23 -22.61 6.83
N SER A 166 -6.02 -23.67 7.02
CA SER A 166 -6.13 -24.76 6.04
C SER A 166 -6.69 -24.27 4.71
N MET A 167 -7.75 -23.45 4.74
CA MET A 167 -8.30 -22.84 3.51
C MET A 167 -7.27 -21.99 2.77
N LEU A 168 -6.48 -21.20 3.51
CA LEU A 168 -5.42 -20.38 2.93
C LEU A 168 -4.32 -21.26 2.30
N GLU A 169 -3.95 -22.36 2.96
CA GLU A 169 -2.96 -23.31 2.44
C GLU A 169 -3.44 -23.98 1.15
N GLU A 170 -4.70 -24.40 1.08
CA GLU A 170 -5.31 -24.98 -0.12
C GLU A 170 -5.34 -23.97 -1.27
N LEU A 171 -5.82 -22.74 -1.01
CA LEU A 171 -5.86 -21.66 -2.00
C LEU A 171 -4.46 -21.29 -2.52
N SER A 172 -3.44 -21.35 -1.68
CA SER A 172 -2.06 -21.03 -2.07
C SER A 172 -1.44 -22.04 -3.05
N LYS A 173 -2.01 -23.25 -3.15
CA LYS A 173 -1.57 -24.31 -4.08
C LYS A 173 -2.24 -24.20 -5.45
N GLU A 174 -3.29 -23.39 -5.56
CA GLU A 174 -3.98 -23.18 -6.83
C GLU A 174 -3.23 -22.21 -7.76
N LYS A 175 -3.68 -22.12 -9.02
CA LYS A 175 -3.10 -21.17 -9.98
C LYS A 175 -3.36 -19.73 -9.54
N LEU A 176 -2.34 -18.88 -9.67
CA LEU A 176 -2.48 -17.44 -9.40
C LEU A 176 -3.38 -16.78 -10.44
N THR A 177 -4.63 -16.55 -10.04
CA THR A 177 -5.66 -15.82 -10.81
C THR A 177 -6.17 -14.65 -9.98
N ALA A 178 -6.82 -13.67 -10.61
CA ALA A 178 -7.42 -12.55 -9.89
C ALA A 178 -8.46 -13.02 -8.86
N GLU A 179 -9.23 -14.05 -9.21
CA GLU A 179 -10.23 -14.68 -8.34
C GLU A 179 -9.59 -15.35 -7.12
N ASN A 180 -8.54 -16.16 -7.33
CA ASN A 180 -7.84 -16.83 -6.23
C ASN A 180 -7.11 -15.83 -5.33
N LEU A 181 -6.59 -14.74 -5.89
CA LEU A 181 -5.98 -13.67 -5.11
C LEU A 181 -7.02 -12.96 -4.21
N GLN A 182 -8.23 -12.76 -4.71
CA GLN A 182 -9.35 -12.21 -3.91
C GLN A 182 -9.76 -13.16 -2.78
N ARG A 183 -9.88 -14.47 -3.05
CA ARG A 183 -10.18 -15.50 -2.02
C ARG A 183 -9.10 -15.54 -0.93
N ILE A 184 -7.83 -15.50 -1.34
CA ILE A 184 -6.68 -15.43 -0.42
C ILE A 184 -6.76 -14.18 0.46
N GLY A 185 -7.02 -13.01 -0.14
CA GLY A 185 -7.15 -11.75 0.59
C GLY A 185 -8.25 -11.79 1.65
N LEU A 186 -9.41 -12.35 1.29
CA LEU A 186 -10.55 -12.51 2.20
C LEU A 186 -10.24 -13.43 3.38
N VAL A 187 -9.66 -14.61 3.13
CA VAL A 187 -9.32 -15.59 4.18
C VAL A 187 -8.21 -15.05 5.09
N ALA A 188 -7.19 -14.42 4.51
CA ALA A 188 -6.09 -13.80 5.27
C ALA A 188 -6.58 -12.66 6.16
N PHE A 189 -7.51 -11.85 5.67
CA PHE A 189 -8.11 -10.76 6.44
C PHE A 189 -8.89 -11.28 7.66
N ALA A 190 -9.71 -12.32 7.47
CA ALA A 190 -10.45 -12.95 8.57
C ALA A 190 -9.53 -13.59 9.61
N LEU A 191 -8.43 -14.22 9.19
CA LEU A 191 -7.39 -14.74 10.09
C LEU A 191 -6.82 -13.64 10.99
N GLU A 192 -6.48 -12.50 10.40
CA GLU A 192 -5.84 -11.40 11.14
C GLU A 192 -6.79 -10.77 12.15
N ILE A 193 -8.07 -10.61 11.79
CA ILE A 193 -9.11 -10.12 12.71
C ILE A 193 -9.22 -11.02 13.94
N ILE A 194 -9.26 -12.36 13.75
CA ILE A 194 -9.41 -13.30 14.86
C ILE A 194 -8.16 -13.29 15.76
N LYS A 195 -6.95 -13.22 15.17
CA LYS A 195 -5.69 -13.17 15.94
C LYS A 195 -5.59 -11.92 16.81
N ARG A 196 -6.06 -10.77 16.30
CA ARG A 196 -6.02 -9.48 16.99
C ARG A 196 -7.20 -9.25 17.93
N GLY A 197 -8.25 -10.07 17.83
CA GLY A 197 -9.50 -9.89 18.54
C GLY A 197 -10.33 -8.71 18.04
N GLU A 198 -10.10 -8.25 16.80
CA GLU A 198 -10.77 -7.08 16.18
C GLU A 198 -12.13 -7.46 15.56
N PHE A 199 -12.99 -8.17 16.31
CA PHE A 199 -14.20 -8.82 15.74
C PHE A 199 -15.21 -7.87 15.10
N GLU A 200 -15.22 -6.59 15.49
CA GLU A 200 -16.04 -5.54 14.89
C GLU A 200 -15.80 -5.40 13.37
N ARG A 201 -14.59 -5.73 12.92
CA ARG A 201 -14.18 -5.67 11.52
C ARG A 201 -14.78 -6.78 10.65
N ALA A 202 -15.44 -7.77 11.25
CA ALA A 202 -16.22 -8.77 10.50
C ALA A 202 -17.35 -8.11 9.68
N GLU A 203 -17.85 -6.94 10.11
CA GLU A 203 -18.82 -6.14 9.36
C GLU A 203 -18.26 -5.59 8.04
N GLU A 204 -16.95 -5.34 7.96
CA GLU A 204 -16.31 -4.92 6.71
C GLU A 204 -16.48 -6.00 5.64
N ILE A 205 -16.32 -7.28 6.02
CA ILE A 205 -16.48 -8.42 5.11
C ILE A 205 -17.92 -8.54 4.62
N LYS A 206 -18.92 -8.25 5.46
CA LYS A 206 -20.34 -8.33 5.06
C LYS A 206 -20.66 -7.32 3.95
N ARG A 207 -19.99 -6.16 3.95
CA ARG A 207 -20.22 -5.02 3.04
C ARG A 207 -19.50 -5.11 1.69
N LEU A 208 -18.52 -6.00 1.55
CA LEU A 208 -17.81 -6.24 0.28
C LEU A 208 -18.69 -6.94 -0.77
#